data_AF-A0A2G6NBY8-F1
#
_entry.id   AF-A0A2G6NBY8-F1
#
_cell.length_a   1.000
_cell.length_b   1.000
_cell.length_c   1.000
_cell.angle_alpha   90.00
_cell.angle_beta   90.00
_cell.angle_gamma   90.00
#
_symmetry.space_group_name_H-M   'P 1'
#
loop_
_entity.id
_entity.type
_entity.pdbx_description
1 polymer ?
#
loop_
_entity_poly.entity_id
_entity_poly.type
_entity_poly.pdbx_seq_one_letter_code
_entity_poly.pdbx_strand_id
1 'polypeptide(L)' 'MRFDSRWNSKSRPVFRMVAFLLSLVSIPMGILALVEKFGSDPIEFDSTFKFGIAALGWGIIFLIIAIRGRIFKKNF' A
#
# COMPACT_ATOMS: atom_id res chain seq x y z
N MET A 1 8.05 -16.17 -26.66
CA MET A 1 7.20 -16.87 -25.68
C MET A 1 5.92 -16.08 -25.49
N ARG A 2 4.78 -16.54 -26.03
CA ARG A 2 3.47 -15.90 -25.77
C ARG A 2 3.07 -16.30 -24.35
N PHE A 3 3.17 -15.37 -23.40
CA PHE A 3 2.59 -15.58 -22.07
C PHE A 3 1.08 -15.78 -22.24
N ASP A 4 0.61 -16.99 -21.96
CA ASP A 4 -0.79 -17.36 -22.00
C ASP A 4 -1.63 -16.34 -21.22
N SER A 5 -2.51 -15.61 -21.91
CA SER A 5 -3.31 -14.53 -21.32
C SER A 5 -4.25 -15.02 -20.20
N ARG A 6 -4.50 -16.34 -20.15
CA ARG A 6 -5.26 -17.02 -19.10
C ARG A 6 -4.59 -16.93 -17.72
N TRP A 7 -3.26 -16.96 -17.67
CA TRP A 7 -2.51 -16.83 -16.40
C TRP A 7 -2.62 -15.39 -15.86
N ASN A 8 -2.61 -14.41 -16.74
CA ASN A 8 -2.76 -12.99 -16.41
C ASN A 8 -4.20 -12.65 -15.93
N SER A 9 -5.23 -13.38 -16.37
CA SER A 9 -6.62 -13.11 -15.97
C SER A 9 -6.96 -13.56 -14.54
N LYS A 10 -6.51 -14.77 -14.13
CA LYS A 10 -6.78 -15.32 -12.79
C LYS A 10 -5.85 -14.79 -11.69
N SER A 11 -4.62 -14.41 -12.01
CA SER A 11 -3.65 -13.88 -11.04
C SER A 11 -3.88 -12.42 -10.65
N ARG A 12 -4.48 -11.62 -11.55
CA ARG A 12 -4.83 -10.21 -11.29
C ARG A 12 -5.70 -9.96 -10.05
N PRO A 13 -6.81 -10.68 -9.80
CA PRO A 13 -7.61 -10.47 -8.60
C PRO A 13 -6.86 -10.85 -7.32
N VAL A 14 -6.08 -11.93 -7.34
CA VAL A 14 -5.26 -12.36 -6.19
C VAL A 14 -4.19 -11.32 -5.88
N PHE A 15 -3.45 -10.85 -6.88
CA PHE A 15 -2.44 -9.81 -6.71
C PHE A 15 -3.03 -8.52 -6.13
N ARG A 16 -4.23 -8.12 -6.58
CA ARG A 16 -4.95 -6.96 -6.04
C ARG A 16 -5.39 -7.16 -4.60
N MET A 17 -5.86 -8.35 -4.26
CA MET A 17 -6.24 -8.69 -2.88
C MET A 17 -5.02 -8.66 -1.95
N VAL A 18 -3.89 -9.20 -2.38
CA VAL A 18 -2.62 -9.13 -1.62
C VAL A 18 -2.16 -7.68 -1.47
N ALA A 19 -2.17 -6.87 -2.54
CA ALA A 19 -1.84 -5.45 -2.46
C ALA A 19 -2.79 -4.71 -1.50
N PHE A 20 -4.09 -5.01 -1.51
CA PHE A 20 -5.04 -4.40 -0.59
C PHE A 20 -4.71 -4.74 0.87
N LEU A 21 -4.44 -6.02 1.17
CA LEU A 21 -4.05 -6.45 2.51
C LEU A 21 -2.75 -5.78 2.96
N LEU A 22 -1.75 -5.68 2.08
CA LEU A 22 -0.49 -4.98 2.38
C LEU A 22 -0.73 -3.50 2.70
N SER A 23 -1.58 -2.81 1.92
CA SER A 23 -1.94 -1.42 2.20
C SER A 23 -2.65 -1.25 3.54
N LEU A 24 -3.49 -2.23 3.91
CA LEU A 24 -4.30 -2.19 5.12
C LEU A 24 -3.45 -2.35 6.38
N VAL A 25 -2.26 -2.95 6.25
CA VAL A 25 -1.29 -3.08 7.35
C VAL A 25 -0.30 -1.91 7.35
N SER A 26 0.26 -1.55 6.19
CA SER A 26 1.35 -0.57 6.13
C SER A 26 0.89 0.87 6.34
N ILE A 27 -0.35 1.23 5.96
CA ILE A 27 -0.90 2.57 6.20
C ILE A 27 -1.09 2.82 7.71
N PRO A 28 -1.82 1.99 8.48
CA PRO A 28 -1.94 2.19 9.93
C PRO A 28 -0.59 2.18 10.63
N MET A 29 0.31 1.26 10.23
CA MET A 29 1.63 1.16 10.84
C MET A 29 2.47 2.44 10.60
N GLY A 30 2.43 2.99 9.39
CA GLY A 30 3.10 4.26 9.09
C GLY A 30 2.49 5.46 9.82
N ILE A 31 1.15 5.50 9.95
CA ILE A 31 0.46 6.54 10.73
C ILE A 31 0.87 6.47 12.20
N LEU A 32 0.82 5.29 12.82
CA LEU A 32 1.18 5.11 14.23
C LEU A 32 2.63 5.53 14.51
N ALA A 33 3.57 5.10 13.66
CA ALA A 33 4.98 5.46 13.78
C ALA A 33 5.23 6.98 13.68
N LEU A 34 4.48 7.68 12.82
CA LEU A 34 4.57 9.12 12.70
C LEU A 34 3.90 9.84 13.87
N VAL A 35 2.72 9.39 14.31
CA VAL A 35 1.99 9.97 15.44
C VAL A 35 2.82 9.92 16.72
N GLU A 36 3.51 8.80 16.96
CA GLU A 36 4.41 8.64 18.11
C GLU A 36 5.54 9.70 18.10
N LYS A 37 6.03 10.05 16.91
CA LYS A 37 7.11 11.05 16.74
C LYS A 37 6.64 12.49 16.74
N PHE A 38 5.43 12.77 16.27
CA PHE A 38 4.87 14.14 16.33
C PHE A 38 4.59 14.62 17.75
N GLY A 39 4.45 13.72 18.73
CA GLY A 39 4.33 14.08 20.14
C GLY A 39 5.66 14.28 20.87
N SER A 40 6.79 14.07 20.20
CA SER A 40 8.13 14.15 20.78
C SER A 40 8.81 15.44 20.33
N ASP A 41 9.08 16.37 21.26
CA ASP A 41 9.96 17.53 21.00
C ASP A 41 11.36 17.22 21.56
N PRO A 42 12.45 17.41 20.79
CA PRO A 42 12.49 17.84 19.38
C PRO A 42 12.07 16.72 18.40
N ILE A 43 11.57 17.11 17.23
CA ILE A 43 11.29 16.17 16.13
C ILE A 43 12.59 15.56 15.63
N GLU A 44 12.89 14.36 16.11
CA GLU A 44 14.04 13.58 15.67
C GLU A 44 13.70 12.74 14.44
N PHE A 45 14.44 12.94 13.35
CA PHE A 45 14.35 12.15 12.12
C PHE A 45 15.08 10.80 12.26
N ASP A 46 14.66 10.03 13.24
CA ASP A 46 15.22 8.72 13.54
C ASP A 46 14.77 7.65 12.54
N SER A 47 15.23 6.41 12.75
CA SER A 47 14.85 5.27 11.91
C SER A 47 13.35 5.02 11.91
N THR A 48 12.66 5.28 13.02
CA THR A 48 11.21 5.08 13.18
C THR A 48 10.42 6.08 12.34
N PHE A 49 10.84 7.35 12.32
CA PHE A 49 10.23 8.37 11.47
C PHE A 49 10.41 8.04 9.97
N LYS A 50 11.63 7.66 9.56
CA LYS A 50 11.93 7.24 8.17
C LYS A 50 11.13 6.00 7.77
N PHE A 51 10.99 5.03 8.68
CA PHE A 51 10.15 3.86 8.48
C PHE A 51 8.68 4.25 8.33
N GLY A 52 8.16 5.15 9.17
CA GLY A 52 6.78 5.62 9.11
C GLY A 52 6.43 6.23 7.76
N ILE A 53 7.28 7.11 7.23
CA ILE A 53 7.12 7.68 5.87
C ILE A 53 7.16 6.59 4.80
N ALA A 54 8.12 5.66 4.88
CA ALA A 54 8.26 4.59 3.90
C ALA A 54 7.03 3.66 3.90
N ALA A 55 6.55 3.26 5.08
CA ALA A 55 5.39 2.41 5.25
C ALA A 55 4.11 3.05 4.69
N LEU A 56 3.92 4.36 4.92
CA LEU A 56 2.83 5.13 4.34
C LEU A 56 2.95 5.25 2.82
N GLY A 57 4.13 5.58 2.29
CA GLY A 57 4.36 5.70 0.86
C GLY A 57 4.06 4.40 0.12
N TRP A 58 4.60 3.27 0.59
CA TRP A 58 4.30 1.95 0.03
C TRP A 58 2.84 1.55 0.21
N GLY A 59 2.24 1.88 1.36
CA GLY A 59 0.82 1.61 1.60
C GLY A 59 -0.10 2.29 0.61
N ILE A 60 0.14 3.57 0.31
CA ILE A 60 -0.62 4.31 -0.70
C ILE A 60 -0.44 3.70 -2.09
N ILE A 61 0.79 3.31 -2.47
CA ILE A 61 1.05 2.66 -3.76
C ILE A 61 0.25 1.36 -3.89
N PHE A 62 0.29 0.50 -2.86
CA PHE A 62 -0.46 -0.75 -2.85
C PHE A 62 -1.98 -0.52 -2.89
N LEU A 63 -2.46 0.51 -2.19
CA LEU A 63 -3.86 0.90 -2.20
C LEU A 63 -4.30 1.31 -3.61
N ILE A 64 -3.51 2.16 -4.30
CA ILE A 64 -3.78 2.56 -5.69
C ILE A 64 -3.84 1.33 -6.61
N ILE A 65 -2.88 0.41 -6.49
CA ILE A 65 -2.85 -0.84 -7.27
C ILE A 65 -4.10 -1.69 -7.03
N ALA A 66 -4.54 -1.79 -5.77
CA ALA A 66 -5.73 -2.55 -5.39
C ALA A 66 -7.03 -1.95 -5.96
N ILE A 67 -7.18 -0.62 -5.90
CA ILE A 67 -8.44 0.06 -6.27
C ILE A 67 -8.53 0.36 -7.78
N ARG A 68 -7.41 0.58 -8.48
CA ARG A 68 -7.36 0.86 -9.93
C ARG A 68 -8.11 -0.20 -10.76
N GLY A 69 -8.20 -1.42 -10.23
CA GLY A 69 -8.96 -2.52 -10.81
C GLY A 69 -10.48 -2.53 -10.61
N ARG A 70 -11.00 -1.92 -9.54
CA ARG A 70 -12.44 -1.85 -9.22
C ARG A 70 -13.11 -0.63 -9.86
N ILE A 71 -12.44 0.52 -9.90
CA ILE A 71 -13.01 1.77 -10.42
C ILE A 71 -13.37 1.65 -11.92
N PHE A 72 -12.51 1.04 -12.73
CA PHE A 72 -12.76 0.87 -14.17
C PHE A 72 -13.84 -0.15 -14.52
N LYS A 73 -14.25 -1.03 -13.58
CA LYS A 73 -15.33 -2.01 -13.81
C LYS A 73 -16.70 -1.52 -13.38
N LYS A 74 -16.79 -0.42 -12.63
CA LYS A 74 -18.07 0.14 -12.16
C LYS A 74 -18.68 1.16 -13.13
N ASN A 75 -17.90 1.60 -14.13
CA ASN A 75 -18.28 2.67 -15.07
C ASN A 75 -18.40 2.19 -16.53
N PHE A 76 -18.39 0.88 -16.80
CA PHE A 76 -18.62 0.28 -18.12
C PHE A 76 -19.58 -0.89 -18.00
#